data_AF-A0A969HGH7-F1
#
_entry.id   AF-A0A969HGH7-F1
#
_cell.length_a   1.000
_cell.length_b   1.000
_cell.length_c   1.000
_cell.angle_alpha   90.00
_cell.angle_beta   90.00
_cell.angle_gamma   90.00
#
_symmetry.space_group_name_H-M   'P 1'
#
loop_
_entity.id
_entity.type
_entity.pdbx_description
1 polymer ?
#
loop_
_entity_poly.entity_id
_entity_poly.type
_entity_poly.pdbx_seq_one_letter_code
_entity_poly.pdbx_strand_id
1 'polypeptide(L)' 'MKELLKKFEEKQPEIVFEWKDSESEAEGWVVINSLRNGAAG' A
#
# COMPACT_ATOMS: atom_id res chain seq x y z
N MET A 1 16.57 15.53 5.73
CA MET A 1 15.24 15.29 5.13
C MET A 1 15.28 14.26 4.01
N LYS A 2 16.05 14.48 2.93
CA LYS A 2 16.10 13.58 1.75
C LYS A 2 16.38 12.11 2.10
N GLU A 3 17.36 11.85 2.97
CA GLU A 3 17.70 10.48 3.42
C GLU A 3 16.56 9.76 4.15
N LEU A 4 15.73 10.49 4.92
CA LEU A 4 14.62 9.89 5.66
C LEU A 4 13.44 9.58 4.74
N LEU A 5 13.18 10.44 3.74
CA LEU A 5 12.17 10.20 2.72
C LEU A 5 12.55 8.99 1.87
N LYS A 6 13.82 8.89 1.44
CA LYS A 6 14.32 7.73 0.69
C LYS A 6 14.13 6.43 1.47
N LYS A 7 14.47 6.41 2.76
CA LYS A 7 14.22 5.24 3.64
C LYS A 7 12.74 4.89 3.77
N PHE A 8 11.84 5.87 3.73
CA PHE A 8 10.41 5.65 3.79
C PHE A 8 9.87 5.09 2.46
N GLU A 9 10.32 5.62 1.34
CA GLU A 9 9.95 5.15 -0.01
C GLU A 9 10.47 3.74 -0.30
N GLU A 10 11.64 3.38 0.23
CA GLU A 10 12.23 2.04 0.09
C GLU A 10 11.64 1.01 1.07
N LYS A 11 10.84 1.44 2.05
CA LYS A 11 10.24 0.53 3.03
C LYS A 11 9.18 -0.32 2.32
N GLN A 12 9.26 -1.64 2.50
CA GLN A 12 8.20 -2.53 2.02
C GLN A 12 6.86 -2.22 2.70
N PRO A 13 5.75 -2.27 1.96
CA PRO A 13 4.41 -2.08 2.52
C PRO A 13 4.12 -3.14 3.58
N GLU A 14 3.34 -2.77 4.60
CA GLU A 14 2.97 -3.68 5.69
C GLU A 14 1.91 -4.67 5.23
N ILE A 15 0.97 -4.22 4.39
CA ILE A 15 -0.10 -5.06 3.84
C ILE A 15 -0.34 -4.66 2.39
N VAL A 16 -0.45 -5.65 1.51
CA VAL A 16 -0.92 -5.51 0.14
C VAL A 16 -2.12 -6.42 -0.03
N PHE A 17 -3.28 -5.82 -0.32
CA PHE A 17 -4.45 -6.57 -0.80
C PHE A 17 -4.52 -6.43 -2.31
N GLU A 18 -4.58 -7.55 -3.00
CA GLU A 18 -4.77 -7.62 -4.44
C GLU A 18 -6.04 -8.41 -4.73
N TRP A 19 -6.81 -7.98 -5.72
CA TRP A 19 -7.95 -8.74 -6.20
C TRP A 19 -8.16 -8.54 -7.70
N LYS A 20 -8.75 -9.57 -8.29
CA LYS A 20 -9.30 -9.54 -9.65
C LYS A 20 -10.81 -9.66 -9.54
N ASP A 21 -11.52 -8.75 -10.19
CA ASP A 21 -12.97 -8.79 -10.25
C ASP A 21 -13.44 -10.03 -11.02
N SER A 22 -14.48 -10.72 -10.54
CA SER A 22 -14.93 -11.97 -11.17
C SER A 22 -15.82 -11.73 -12.39
N GLU A 23 -16.42 -10.55 -12.49
CA GLU A 23 -17.41 -10.20 -13.51
C GLU A 23 -16.81 -9.32 -14.62
N SER A 24 -15.55 -8.88 -14.47
CA SER A 24 -14.87 -7.99 -15.42
C SER A 24 -13.35 -8.19 -15.43
N GLU A 25 -12.67 -7.52 -16.36
CA GLU A 25 -11.20 -7.49 -16.41
C GLU A 25 -10.58 -6.49 -15.42
N ALA A 26 -11.36 -5.98 -14.47
CA ALA A 26 -10.85 -5.05 -13.48
C ALA A 26 -9.94 -5.76 -12.47
N GLU A 27 -8.84 -5.12 -12.14
CA GLU A 27 -7.89 -5.54 -11.12
C GLU A 27 -7.68 -4.39 -10.13
N GLY A 28 -7.49 -4.71 -8.86
CA GLY A 28 -7.39 -3.75 -7.79
C GLY A 28 -6.29 -4.09 -6.80
N TRP A 29 -5.69 -3.03 -6.25
CA TRP A 29 -4.70 -3.11 -5.19
C TRP A 29 -4.98 -2.09 -4.11
N VAL A 30 -4.87 -2.51 -2.86
CA VAL A 30 -4.81 -1.62 -1.69
C VAL A 30 -3.48 -1.86 -0.99
N VAL A 31 -2.65 -0.83 -0.92
CA VAL A 31 -1.32 -0.88 -0.31
C VAL A 31 -1.33 -0.06 0.96
N ILE A 32 -1.06 -0.70 2.10
CA ILE A 32 -1.02 -0.07 3.42
C ILE A 32 0.44 -0.08 3.92
N ASN A 33 1.06 1.10 3.96
CA ASN A 33 2.46 1.27 4.39
C ASN A 33 2.63 1.36 5.92
N SER A 34 1.54 1.61 6.65
CA SER A 34 1.51 1.74 8.10
C SER A 34 0.09 1.67 8.65
N LEU A 35 -0.15 0.87 9.68
CA LEU A 35 -1.38 0.90 10.49
C LEU A 35 -1.28 1.80 11.74
N ARG A 36 -0.14 2.46 11.95
CA ARG A 36 0.10 3.29 13.13
C ARG A 36 -0.94 4.41 13.23
N ASN A 37 -1.66 4.46 14.34
CA ASN A 37 -2.79 5.37 14.60
C ASN A 37 -4.03 5.12 13.72
N GLY A 38 -4.13 3.94 13.10
CA GLY A 38 -5.14 3.63 12.10
C GLY A 38 -4.73 4.07 10.69
N ALA A 39 -5.27 3.40 9.68
CA ALA A 39 -5.15 3.78 8.28
C ALA A 39 -6.52 4.21 7.76
N ALA A 40 -6.57 5.33 7.04
CA ALA A 40 -7.74 5.81 6.31
C ALA A 40 -7.29 6.25 4.91
N GLY A 41 -8.09 5.96 3.90
CA GLY A 41 -7.80 6.20 2.48
C GLY A 41 -9.07 6.40 1.69
#